data_AF-A0A085V4Q6-F1
#
_entry.id   AF-A0A085V4Q6-F1
#
_cell.length_a   1.000
_cell.length_b   1.000
_cell.length_c   1.000
_cell.angle_alpha   90.00
_cell.angle_beta   90.00
_cell.angle_gamma   90.00
#
_symmetry.space_group_name_H-M   'P 1'
#
loop_
_entity.id
_entity.type
_entity.pdbx_description
1 polymer ?
#
loop_
_entity_poly.entity_id
_entity_poly.type
_entity_poly.pdbx_seq_one_letter_code
_entity_poly.pdbx_strand_id
1 'polypeptide(L)'
;MKTVFLTLALLATGITGAHAATNPDATPCDGVDEDKQTLECSKYSRETAEQLLTENFQNLLQRVQTQFGANKAQFDYFTGKLKTAQQAWQKLRDADCAVEVFPAAAGSKAFTIAENDCLARMSDERSEYLESIAQE
;
A
#
# COMPACT_ATOMS: atom_id res chain seq x y z
N MET A 1 19.95 38.24 70.13
CA MET A 1 18.90 37.26 69.77
C MET A 1 18.10 37.81 68.59
N LYS A 2 18.18 37.18 67.41
CA LYS A 2 17.14 37.14 66.37
C LYS A 2 17.67 36.39 65.13
N THR A 3 17.32 35.11 65.12
CA THR A 3 16.96 34.22 63.98
C THR A 3 17.50 34.53 62.58
N VAL A 4 18.34 33.60 62.12
CA VAL A 4 18.73 33.35 60.72
C VAL A 4 17.51 32.86 59.92
N PHE A 5 17.23 33.49 58.78
CA PHE A 5 16.27 32.99 57.80
C PHE A 5 17.02 32.13 56.76
N LEU A 6 16.77 30.82 56.79
CA LEU A 6 17.15 29.86 55.75
C LEU A 6 16.07 29.86 54.68
N THR A 7 16.34 30.45 53.52
CA THR A 7 15.50 30.29 52.32
C THR A 7 16.04 29.15 51.46
N LEU A 8 15.28 28.05 51.45
CA LEU A 8 15.51 26.88 50.61
C LEU A 8 14.83 27.13 49.25
N ALA A 9 15.59 27.55 48.24
CA ALA A 9 15.09 27.67 46.87
C ALA A 9 15.23 26.32 46.16
N LEU A 10 14.13 25.56 46.06
CA LEU A 10 14.05 24.35 45.26
C LEU A 10 13.75 24.69 43.78
N LEU A 11 14.69 24.27 42.92
CA LEU A 11 14.55 23.55 41.64
C LEU A 11 13.46 23.97 40.63
N ALA A 12 13.92 24.32 39.42
CA ALA A 12 13.36 23.79 38.17
C ALA A 12 14.44 23.77 37.08
N THR A 13 15.29 22.74 37.13
CA THR A 13 16.10 22.29 36.00
C THR A 13 15.20 21.61 34.98
N GLY A 14 15.41 21.89 33.69
CA GLY A 14 15.06 20.97 32.60
C GLY A 14 13.93 21.46 31.69
N ILE A 15 14.25 22.33 30.74
CA ILE A 15 13.52 22.36 29.47
C ILE A 15 14.06 21.16 28.68
N THR A 16 13.55 19.96 28.93
CA THR A 16 13.66 18.89 27.95
C THR A 16 12.54 19.10 26.96
N GLY A 17 12.87 19.72 25.82
CA GLY A 17 12.03 19.67 24.64
C GLY A 17 11.79 18.20 24.32
N ALA A 18 10.55 17.75 24.50
CA ALA A 18 10.12 16.46 24.02
C ALA A 18 10.15 16.52 22.48
N HIS A 19 11.27 16.11 21.88
CA HIS A 19 11.26 15.69 20.49
C HIS A 19 10.41 14.42 20.46
N ALA A 20 9.14 14.55 20.05
CA ALA A 20 8.36 13.40 19.63
C ALA A 20 9.19 12.69 18.57
N ALA A 21 9.60 11.44 18.85
CA ALA A 21 10.32 10.63 17.90
C ALA A 21 9.41 10.47 16.66
N THR A 22 9.85 10.99 15.53
CA THR A 22 9.18 10.74 14.25
C THR A 22 9.33 9.25 13.96
N ASN A 23 8.22 8.52 13.95
CA ASN A 23 8.19 7.13 13.49
C ASN A 23 8.47 7.12 11.98
N PRO A 24 9.61 6.59 11.51
CA PRO A 24 9.93 6.56 10.08
C PRO A 24 8.94 5.72 9.27
N ASP A 25 8.19 4.84 9.93
CA ASP A 25 7.20 3.96 9.32
C ASP A 25 5.78 4.55 9.33
N ALA A 26 5.63 5.82 9.76
CA ALA A 26 4.33 6.45 9.83
C ALA A 26 3.72 6.65 8.45
N THR A 27 2.48 6.22 8.25
CA THR A 27 1.77 6.34 6.97
C THR A 27 0.62 7.35 7.06
N PRO A 28 0.13 7.89 5.93
CA PRO A 28 -1.09 8.70 5.89
C PRO A 28 -2.36 7.95 6.34
N CYS A 29 -2.28 6.62 6.48
CA CYS A 29 -3.36 5.76 6.98
C CYS A 29 -3.31 5.56 8.50
N ASP A 30 -2.25 5.99 9.19
CA ASP A 30 -2.12 5.80 10.62
C ASP A 30 -3.21 6.55 11.38
N GLY A 31 -3.97 5.81 12.20
CA GLY A 31 -5.08 6.37 12.99
C GLY A 31 -6.33 6.71 12.18
N VAL A 32 -6.40 6.28 10.91
CA VAL A 32 -7.61 6.30 10.09
C VAL A 32 -8.41 5.03 10.39
N ASP A 33 -9.69 5.17 10.79
CA ASP A 33 -10.58 4.00 10.92
C ASP A 33 -10.70 3.29 9.56
N GLU A 34 -10.70 1.96 9.53
CA GLU A 34 -10.80 1.17 8.28
C GLU A 34 -12.02 1.58 7.41
N ASP A 35 -13.12 1.99 8.06
CA ASP A 35 -14.36 2.44 7.39
C ASP A 35 -14.35 3.94 6.98
N LYS A 36 -13.31 4.72 7.30
CA LYS A 36 -13.25 6.17 7.08
C LYS A 36 -11.99 6.61 6.35
N GLN A 37 -11.89 6.17 5.11
CA GLN A 37 -10.77 6.48 4.26
C GLN A 37 -10.60 7.99 4.00
N THR A 38 -9.37 8.49 4.19
CA THR A 38 -8.98 9.86 3.80
C THR A 38 -8.45 9.84 2.38
N LEU A 39 -8.47 10.99 1.69
CA LEU A 39 -7.91 11.06 0.33
C LEU A 39 -6.43 10.66 0.28
N GLU A 40 -5.63 11.08 1.27
CA GLU A 40 -4.21 10.74 1.32
C GLU A 40 -3.99 9.26 1.60
N CYS A 41 -4.77 8.66 2.51
CA CYS A 41 -4.72 7.22 2.74
C CYS A 41 -5.16 6.43 1.49
N SER A 42 -6.23 6.86 0.80
CA SER A 42 -6.69 6.26 -0.47
C SER A 42 -5.58 6.14 -1.49
N LYS A 43 -4.87 7.23 -1.67
CA LYS A 43 -3.81 7.33 -2.64
C LYS A 43 -2.64 6.46 -2.25
N TYR A 44 -2.24 6.50 -0.98
CA TYR A 44 -1.17 5.68 -0.43
C TYR A 44 -1.49 4.18 -0.60
N SER A 45 -2.66 3.73 -0.15
CA SER A 45 -3.11 2.33 -0.27
C SER A 45 -3.10 1.85 -1.71
N ARG A 46 -3.63 2.64 -2.66
CA ARG A 46 -3.56 2.30 -4.09
C ARG A 46 -2.11 2.15 -4.57
N GLU A 47 -1.27 3.14 -4.30
CA GLU A 47 0.12 3.14 -4.79
C GLU A 47 0.91 1.95 -4.22
N THR A 48 0.72 1.63 -2.94
CA THR A 48 1.32 0.46 -2.30
C THR A 48 0.81 -0.86 -2.91
N ALA A 49 -0.50 -1.01 -3.12
CA ALA A 49 -1.09 -2.21 -3.71
C ALA A 49 -0.64 -2.43 -5.17
N GLU A 50 -0.57 -1.36 -5.97
CA GLU A 50 -0.08 -1.43 -7.36
C GLU A 50 1.43 -1.73 -7.44
N GLN A 51 2.21 -1.23 -6.48
CA GLN A 51 3.61 -1.59 -6.34
C GLN A 51 3.76 -3.08 -5.99
N LEU A 52 3.04 -3.57 -4.97
CA LEU A 52 3.06 -4.97 -4.55
C LEU A 52 2.66 -5.89 -5.71
N LEU A 53 1.62 -5.53 -6.48
CA LEU A 53 1.21 -6.25 -7.67
C LEU A 53 2.34 -6.37 -8.71
N THR A 54 3.06 -5.28 -8.93
CA THR A 54 4.19 -5.24 -9.87
C THR A 54 5.30 -6.18 -9.40
N GLU A 55 5.65 -6.11 -8.12
CA GLU A 55 6.65 -6.97 -7.49
C GLU A 55 6.24 -8.45 -7.56
N ASN A 56 4.98 -8.77 -7.25
CA ASN A 56 4.47 -10.13 -7.30
C ASN A 56 4.44 -10.71 -8.71
N PHE A 57 4.14 -9.90 -9.72
CA PHE A 57 4.24 -10.33 -11.11
C PHE A 57 5.70 -10.62 -11.50
N GLN A 58 6.66 -9.79 -11.09
CA GLN A 58 8.08 -10.05 -11.33
C GLN A 58 8.56 -11.32 -10.62
N ASN A 59 8.17 -11.51 -9.36
CA ASN A 59 8.48 -12.70 -8.58
C ASN A 59 7.91 -13.97 -9.25
N LEU A 60 6.69 -13.91 -9.78
CA LEU A 60 6.12 -15.01 -10.56
C LEU A 60 6.97 -15.33 -11.80
N LEU A 61 7.39 -14.32 -12.56
CA LEU A 61 8.26 -14.55 -13.72
C LEU A 61 9.60 -15.19 -13.32
N GLN A 62 10.15 -14.81 -12.16
CA GLN A 62 11.36 -15.42 -11.63
C GLN A 62 11.14 -16.89 -11.24
N ARG A 63 10.04 -17.23 -10.56
CA ARG A 63 9.68 -18.63 -10.25
C ARG A 63 9.55 -19.47 -11.52
N VAL A 64 8.87 -18.94 -12.53
CA VAL A 64 8.71 -19.59 -13.84
C VAL A 64 10.06 -19.78 -14.54
N GLN A 65 10.98 -18.80 -14.47
CA GLN A 65 12.33 -18.93 -14.99
C GLN A 65 13.10 -20.05 -14.29
N THR A 66 13.00 -20.16 -12.96
CA THR A 66 13.66 -21.23 -12.20
C THR A 66 13.14 -22.61 -12.59
N GLN A 67 11.82 -22.78 -12.70
CA GLN A 67 11.20 -24.09 -12.97
C GLN A 67 11.28 -24.53 -14.44
N PHE A 68 11.11 -23.59 -15.38
CA PHE A 68 10.96 -23.92 -16.81
C PHE A 68 12.10 -23.39 -17.69
N GLY A 69 13.06 -22.65 -17.13
CA GLY A 69 14.12 -21.97 -17.87
C GLY A 69 15.06 -22.87 -18.67
N ALA A 70 15.18 -24.15 -18.28
CA ALA A 70 15.96 -25.13 -19.04
C ALA A 70 15.34 -25.44 -20.42
N ASN A 71 14.02 -25.31 -20.56
CA ASN A 71 13.30 -25.45 -21.82
C ASN A 71 12.80 -24.08 -22.28
N LYS A 72 13.60 -23.41 -23.12
CA LYS A 72 13.30 -22.06 -23.62
C LYS A 72 11.90 -21.95 -24.25
N ALA A 73 11.48 -22.94 -25.03
CA ALA A 73 10.18 -22.90 -25.71
C ALA A 73 9.01 -22.94 -24.70
N GLN A 74 9.14 -23.76 -23.65
CA GLN A 74 8.14 -23.86 -22.59
C GLN A 74 8.10 -22.59 -21.72
N PHE A 75 9.28 -22.07 -21.34
CA PHE A 75 9.40 -20.82 -20.61
C PHE A 75 8.78 -19.64 -21.36
N ASP A 76 9.13 -19.47 -22.64
CA ASP A 76 8.60 -18.38 -23.48
C ASP A 76 7.08 -18.49 -23.66
N TYR A 77 6.58 -19.71 -23.89
CA TYR A 77 5.16 -19.97 -24.02
C TYR A 77 4.40 -19.56 -22.75
N PHE A 78 4.83 -20.05 -21.59
CA PHE A 78 4.10 -19.80 -20.34
C PHE A 78 4.20 -18.33 -19.91
N THR A 79 5.39 -17.73 -19.99
CA THR A 79 5.58 -16.30 -19.73
C THR A 79 4.71 -15.43 -20.65
N GLY A 80 4.58 -15.80 -21.93
CA GLY A 80 3.68 -15.12 -22.87
C GLY A 80 2.22 -15.16 -22.44
N LYS A 81 1.75 -16.31 -21.93
CA LYS A 81 0.39 -16.45 -21.38
C LYS A 81 0.17 -15.59 -20.14
N LEU A 82 1.13 -15.58 -19.22
CA LEU A 82 1.06 -14.76 -18.01
C LEU A 82 0.95 -13.27 -18.32
N LYS A 83 1.79 -12.77 -19.24
CA LYS A 83 1.73 -11.36 -19.69
C LYS A 83 0.39 -11.01 -20.35
N THR A 84 -0.11 -11.90 -21.21
CA THR A 84 -1.42 -11.72 -21.86
C THR A 84 -2.54 -11.66 -20.82
N ALA A 85 -2.54 -12.57 -19.84
CA ALA A 85 -3.54 -12.61 -18.78
C ALA A 85 -3.47 -11.36 -17.88
N GLN A 86 -2.27 -10.89 -17.55
CA GLN A 86 -2.08 -9.67 -16.75
C GLN A 86 -2.62 -8.43 -17.46
N GLN A 87 -2.34 -8.27 -18.76
CA GLN A 87 -2.88 -7.18 -19.56
C GLN A 87 -4.41 -7.22 -19.68
N ALA A 88 -4.99 -8.42 -19.81
CA ALA A 88 -6.44 -8.58 -19.83
C ALA A 88 -7.07 -8.22 -18.48
N TRP A 89 -6.45 -8.66 -17.37
CA TRP A 89 -6.90 -8.33 -16.03
C TRP A 89 -6.85 -6.82 -15.74
N GLN A 90 -5.82 -6.10 -16.21
CA GLN A 90 -5.76 -4.63 -16.05
C GLN A 90 -6.98 -3.95 -16.69
N LYS A 91 -7.38 -4.39 -17.89
CA LYS A 91 -8.59 -3.86 -18.56
C LYS A 91 -9.87 -4.18 -17.79
N LEU A 92 -9.96 -5.37 -17.20
CA LEU A 92 -11.08 -5.74 -16.35
C LEU A 92 -11.14 -4.85 -15.12
N ARG A 93 -10.02 -4.72 -14.38
CA ARG A 93 -9.90 -3.84 -13.21
C ARG A 93 -10.36 -2.42 -13.53
N ASP A 94 -9.82 -1.82 -14.59
CA ASP A 94 -10.13 -0.44 -14.94
C ASP A 94 -11.62 -0.28 -15.31
N ALA A 95 -12.23 -1.28 -15.95
CA ALA A 95 -13.65 -1.29 -16.27
C ALA A 95 -14.54 -1.47 -15.03
N ASP A 96 -14.19 -2.37 -14.13
CA ASP A 96 -14.92 -2.63 -12.89
C ASP A 96 -14.84 -1.41 -11.96
N CYS A 97 -13.67 -0.80 -11.80
CA CYS A 97 -13.51 0.40 -10.98
C CYS A 97 -14.27 1.61 -11.54
N ALA A 98 -14.41 1.73 -12.88
CA ALA A 98 -15.27 2.74 -13.48
C ALA A 98 -16.77 2.52 -13.19
N VAL A 99 -17.18 1.30 -12.88
CA VAL A 99 -18.55 0.98 -12.44
C VAL A 99 -18.71 1.26 -10.95
N GLU A 100 -17.76 0.84 -10.10
CA GLU A 100 -17.83 0.95 -8.63
C GLU A 100 -17.87 2.39 -8.12
N VAL A 101 -17.27 3.33 -8.85
CA VAL A 101 -17.28 4.75 -8.46
C VAL A 101 -18.66 5.41 -8.62
N PHE A 102 -19.63 4.77 -9.30
CA PHE A 102 -20.97 5.32 -9.45
C PHE A 102 -21.77 5.23 -8.12
N PRO A 103 -22.50 6.29 -7.69
CA PRO A 103 -22.86 7.50 -8.42
C PRO A 103 -21.98 8.73 -8.11
N ALA A 104 -20.77 8.56 -7.57
CA ALA A 104 -19.93 9.70 -7.24
C ALA A 104 -19.63 10.55 -8.48
N ALA A 105 -19.70 11.87 -8.34
CA ALA A 105 -19.45 12.78 -9.44
C ALA A 105 -17.95 12.75 -9.82
N ALA A 106 -17.65 12.60 -11.11
CA ALA A 106 -16.29 12.66 -11.62
C ALA A 106 -15.56 13.94 -11.14
N GLY A 107 -14.33 13.78 -10.66
CA GLY A 107 -13.52 14.88 -10.10
C GLY A 107 -13.86 15.28 -8.66
N SER A 108 -14.87 14.67 -8.03
CA SER A 108 -15.14 14.86 -6.61
C SER A 108 -14.17 14.04 -5.74
N LYS A 109 -13.98 14.48 -4.48
CA LYS A 109 -13.17 13.73 -3.51
C LYS A 109 -13.71 12.31 -3.28
N ALA A 110 -15.03 12.15 -3.23
CA ALA A 110 -15.67 10.85 -3.04
C ALA A 110 -15.39 9.90 -4.21
N PHE A 111 -15.43 10.42 -5.44
CA PHE A 111 -15.06 9.65 -6.64
C PHE A 111 -13.61 9.17 -6.56
N THR A 112 -12.67 10.07 -6.25
CA THR A 112 -11.24 9.70 -6.20
C THR A 112 -10.94 8.69 -5.10
N ILE A 113 -11.57 8.80 -3.94
CA ILE A 113 -11.42 7.81 -2.86
C ILE A 113 -11.93 6.45 -3.32
N ALA A 114 -13.18 6.39 -3.82
CA ALA A 114 -13.77 5.14 -4.28
C ALA A 114 -12.97 4.48 -5.42
N GLU A 115 -12.42 5.28 -6.34
CA GLU A 115 -11.57 4.78 -7.42
C GLU A 115 -10.27 4.18 -6.88
N ASN A 116 -9.60 4.89 -5.97
CA ASN A 116 -8.37 4.42 -5.35
C ASN A 116 -8.61 3.13 -4.54
N ASP A 117 -9.72 3.04 -3.82
CA ASP A 117 -10.07 1.88 -3.00
C ASP A 117 -10.34 0.65 -3.87
N CYS A 118 -11.09 0.82 -4.98
CA CYS A 118 -11.29 -0.27 -5.93
C CYS A 118 -9.97 -0.75 -6.54
N LEU A 119 -9.12 0.19 -6.98
CA LEU A 119 -7.83 -0.14 -7.57
C LEU A 119 -6.91 -0.86 -6.57
N ALA A 120 -6.91 -0.45 -5.30
CA ALA A 120 -6.15 -1.11 -4.24
C ALA A 120 -6.63 -2.55 -4.04
N ARG A 121 -7.92 -2.73 -3.72
CA ARG A 121 -8.53 -4.05 -3.48
C ARG A 121 -8.28 -5.02 -4.63
N MET A 122 -8.56 -4.61 -5.86
CA MET A 122 -8.37 -5.46 -7.04
C MET A 122 -6.89 -5.84 -7.23
N SER A 123 -5.97 -4.92 -6.94
CA SER A 123 -4.53 -5.17 -7.05
C SER A 123 -4.02 -6.13 -5.97
N ASP A 124 -4.54 -6.05 -4.75
CA ASP A 124 -4.24 -6.99 -3.67
C ASP A 124 -4.77 -8.40 -3.97
N GLU A 125 -6.05 -8.53 -4.36
CA GLU A 125 -6.65 -9.81 -4.79
C GLU A 125 -5.86 -10.44 -5.94
N ARG A 126 -5.41 -9.61 -6.90
CA ARG A 126 -4.59 -10.08 -8.02
C ARG A 126 -3.20 -10.50 -7.56
N SER A 127 -2.61 -9.81 -6.60
CA SER A 127 -1.32 -10.16 -6.02
C SER A 127 -1.36 -11.55 -5.40
N GLU A 128 -2.39 -11.84 -4.58
CA GLU A 128 -2.61 -13.17 -3.99
C GLU A 128 -2.76 -14.26 -5.06
N TYR A 129 -3.53 -13.98 -6.12
CA TYR A 129 -3.65 -14.91 -7.25
C TYR A 129 -2.32 -15.15 -7.98
N LEU A 130 -1.51 -14.10 -8.20
CA LEU A 130 -0.19 -14.25 -8.82
C LEU A 130 0.77 -15.03 -7.93
N GLU A 131 0.69 -14.83 -6.62
CA GLU A 131 1.41 -15.63 -5.63
C GLU A 131 0.99 -17.09 -5.71
N SER A 132 -0.28 -17.44 -5.91
CA SER A 132 -0.68 -18.86 -5.97
C SER A 132 -0.17 -19.63 -7.20
N ILE A 133 0.39 -18.95 -8.21
CA ILE A 133 0.86 -19.58 -9.45
C ILE A 133 2.32 -20.02 -9.34
N ALA A 134 2.60 -21.22 -9.88
CA ALA A 134 3.93 -21.83 -9.94
C ALA A 134 4.57 -21.96 -8.54
N GLN A 135 3.74 -22.23 -7.54
CA GLN A 135 4.17 -22.62 -6.20
C GLN A 135 4.62 -24.08 -6.21
N GLU A 136 5.62 -24.39 -5.39
CA GLU A 136 6.18 -25.75 -5.21
C GLU A 136 5.43 -26.55 -4.14
#